data_AF-A0A967WE44-F1
#
_entry.id   AF-A0A967WE44-F1
#
_cell.length_a   1.000
_cell.length_b   1.000
_cell.length_c   1.000
_cell.angle_alpha   90.00
_cell.angle_beta   90.00
_cell.angle_gamma   90.00
#
_symmetry.space_group_name_H-M   'P 1'
#
loop_
_entity.id
_entity.type
_entity.pdbx_description
1 polymer ?
#
loop_
_entity_poly.entity_id
_entity_poly.type
_entity_poly.pdbx_seq_one_letter_code
_entity_poly.pdbx_strand_id
1 'polypeptide(L)' 'TEFEILAYVAVAMLLGAIIGLEREFKDKPAGLRTHMLVAGAAALLVSLGDVVTSQFQLELG' A
#
# COMPACT_ATOMS: atom_id res chain seq x y z
N THR A 1 12.62 -2.15 -8.95
CA THR A 1 12.76 -0.85 -9.69
C THR A 1 11.68 0.12 -9.22
N GLU A 2 11.81 1.44 -9.40
CA GLU A 2 10.80 2.41 -8.92
C GLU A 2 9.37 2.11 -9.43
N PHE A 3 9.26 1.63 -10.67
CA PHE A 3 7.99 1.17 -11.26
C PHE A 3 7.34 -0.02 -10.54
N GLU A 4 8.16 -0.88 -9.94
CA GLU A 4 7.69 -2.07 -9.23
C GLU A 4 7.00 -1.67 -7.92
N ILE A 5 7.54 -0.66 -7.23
CA ILE A 5 6.93 -0.09 -6.02
C ILE A 5 5.56 0.51 -6.37
N LEU A 6 5.47 1.25 -7.46
CA LEU A 6 4.19 1.80 -7.93
C LEU A 6 3.18 0.70 -8.27
N ALA A 7 3.63 -0.41 -8.86
CA ALA A 7 2.77 -1.56 -9.15
C ALA A 7 2.25 -2.21 -7.85
N TYR A 8 3.11 -2.41 -6.84
CA TYR A 8 2.68 -2.95 -5.53
C TYR A 8 1.68 -2.03 -4.83
N VAL A 9 1.92 -0.71 -4.86
CA VAL A 9 0.99 0.28 -4.31
C VAL A 9 -0.35 0.25 -5.05
N ALA A 10 -0.34 0.21 -6.38
CA ALA A 10 -1.56 0.14 -7.18
C ALA A 10 -2.37 -1.13 -6.88
N VAL A 11 -1.71 -2.29 -6.78
CA VAL A 11 -2.36 -3.55 -6.41
C VAL A 11 -2.93 -3.48 -5.00
N ALA A 12 -2.18 -2.94 -4.03
CA ALA A 12 -2.66 -2.77 -2.65
C ALA A 12 -3.88 -1.83 -2.59
N MET A 13 -3.87 -0.73 -3.35
CA MET A 13 -5.02 0.18 -3.46
C MET A 13 -6.23 -0.52 -4.05
N LEU A 14 -6.08 -1.34 -5.11
CA LEU A 14 -7.18 -2.11 -5.69
C LEU A 14 -7.77 -3.11 -4.69
N LEU A 15 -6.93 -3.83 -3.95
CA LEU A 15 -7.38 -4.76 -2.91
C LEU A 15 -8.08 -4.03 -1.77
N GLY A 16 -7.52 -2.92 -1.30
CA GLY A 16 -8.14 -2.05 -0.30
C GLY A 16 -9.47 -1.47 -0.79
N ALA A 17 -9.58 -1.15 -2.08
CA ALA A 17 -10.80 -0.67 -2.69
C ALA A 17 -11.89 -1.76 -2.71
N ILE A 18 -11.55 -3.01 -3.05
CA ILE A 18 -12.51 -4.13 -3.00
C ILE A 18 -13.07 -4.31 -1.59
N ILE A 19 -12.21 -4.28 -0.57
CA ILE A 19 -12.64 -4.36 0.84
C ILE A 19 -13.52 -3.15 1.20
N GLY A 20 -13.09 -1.95 0.82
CA GLY A 20 -13.82 -0.73 1.11
C GLY A 20 -15.20 -0.68 0.45
N LEU A 21 -15.36 -1.21 -0.75
CA LEU A 21 -16.65 -1.37 -1.44
C LEU A 21 -17.58 -2.29 -0.65
N GLU A 22 -17.10 -3.47 -0.23
CA GLU A 22 -17.90 -4.39 0.59
C GLU A 22 -18.34 -3.75 1.90
N ARG A 23 -17.47 -2.95 2.52
CA ARG A 23 -17.78 -2.23 3.77
C ARG A 23 -18.82 -1.13 3.56
N GLU A 24 -18.71 -0.39 2.47
CA GLU A 24 -19.65 0.67 2.10
C GLU A 24 -21.04 0.08 1.83
N PHE A 25 -21.12 -1.07 1.15
CA PHE A 25 -22.38 -1.81 0.98
C PHE A 25 -22.99 -2.35 2.28
N LYS A 26 -22.20 -2.48 3.35
CA LYS A 26 -22.65 -2.92 4.68
C LYS A 26 -22.89 -1.76 5.65
N ASP A 27 -23.03 -0.53 5.12
CA ASP A 27 -23.24 0.71 5.88
C ASP A 27 -22.21 0.90 7.01
N LYS A 28 -20.96 0.51 6.76
CA LYS A 28 -19.87 0.73 7.71
C LYS A 28 -19.32 2.15 7.56
N PRO A 29 -18.89 2.79 8.67
CA PRO A 29 -18.46 4.19 8.65
C PRO A 29 -17.19 4.46 7.82
N ALA A 30 -16.36 3.44 7.58
CA ALA A 30 -15.21 3.51 6.67
C ALA A 30 -15.50 2.71 5.39
N GLY A 31 -15.50 3.41 4.25
CA GLY A 31 -15.84 2.85 2.94
C GLY A 31 -14.65 2.76 1.98
N LEU A 32 -14.95 2.87 0.68
CA LEU A 32 -14.00 2.67 -0.43
C LEU A 32 -12.71 3.50 -0.31
N ARG A 33 -12.86 4.83 -0.20
CA ARG A 33 -11.71 5.76 -0.24
C ARG A 33 -10.74 5.51 0.91
N THR A 34 -11.26 5.24 2.11
CA THR A 34 -10.44 5.04 3.31
C THR A 34 -9.59 3.77 3.17
N HIS A 35 -10.20 2.64 2.85
CA HIS A 35 -9.49 1.36 2.76
C HIS A 35 -8.50 1.33 1.59
N MET A 36 -8.86 1.95 0.45
CA MET A 36 -7.95 2.11 -0.69
C MET A 36 -6.70 2.92 -0.32
N LEU A 37 -6.87 4.08 0.31
CA LEU A 37 -5.73 4.96 0.67
C LEU A 37 -4.87 4.36 1.79
N VAL A 38 -5.47 3.72 2.79
CA VAL A 38 -4.72 3.06 3.88
C VAL A 38 -3.88 1.90 3.34
N ALA A 39 -4.45 1.07 2.48
CA ALA A 39 -3.71 -0.05 1.88
C ALA A 39 -2.55 0.44 0.99
N GLY A 40 -2.79 1.47 0.17
CA GLY A 40 -1.74 2.08 -0.65
C GLY A 40 -0.63 2.71 0.18
N ALA A 41 -0.97 3.47 1.22
CA ALA A 41 0.01 4.10 2.11
C ALA A 41 0.87 3.06 2.86
N ALA A 42 0.26 1.97 3.34
CA ALA A 42 0.99 0.89 4.00
C ALA A 42 1.97 0.20 3.04
N ALA A 43 1.54 -0.12 1.81
CA ALA A 43 2.40 -0.72 0.80
C ALA A 43 3.57 0.20 0.41
N LEU A 44 3.31 1.50 0.27
CA LEU A 44 4.35 2.49 -0.03
C LEU A 44 5.37 2.58 1.11
N LEU A 45 4.91 2.67 2.36
CA LEU A 45 5.78 2.77 3.53
C LEU A 45 6.70 1.55 3.66
N VAL A 46 6.15 0.34 3.50
CA VAL A 46 6.95 -0.90 3.55
C VAL A 46 7.98 -0.92 2.41
N SER A 47 7.56 -0.58 1.18
CA SER A 47 8.46 -0.57 0.03
C SER A 47 9.60 0.45 0.19
N LEU A 48 9.32 1.63 0.74
CA LEU A 48 10.35 2.62 1.04
C LEU A 48 11.29 2.13 2.14
N GLY A 49 10.76 1.48 3.17
CA GLY A 49 11.57 0.87 4.24
C GLY A 49 12.54 -0.18 3.70
N ASP A 50 12.09 -1.00 2.74
CA ASP A 50 12.94 -1.98 2.06
C ASP A 50 14.06 -1.30 1.27
N VAL A 51 13.75 -0.25 0.49
CA VAL A 51 14.76 0.56 -0.23
C VAL A 51 15.80 1.12 0.74
N VAL A 52 15.35 1.74 1.84
CA VAL A 52 16.24 2.31 2.86
C VAL A 52 17.12 1.23 3.49
N THR A 53 16.53 0.08 3.85
CA THR A 53 17.27 -1.03 4.47
C THR A 53 18.30 -1.61 3.50
N SER A 54 17.95 -1.76 2.22
CA SER A 54 18.86 -2.23 1.19
C SER A 54 20.05 -1.29 0.97
N GLN A 55 19.84 0.03 1.07
CA GLN A 55 20.92 1.02 1.00
C GLN A 55 21.90 0.87 2.17
N PHE A 56 21.39 0.76 3.40
CA PHE A 56 22.24 0.54 4.57
C PHE A 56 23.02 -0.77 4.51
N GLN A 57 22.44 -1.84 3.95
CA GLN A 57 23.18 -3.09 3.76
C GLN A 57 24.31 -2.96 2.73
N LEU A 58 24.12 -2.16 1.68
CA LEU A 58 25.17 -1.87 0.69
C LEU A 58 26.30 -0.99 1.25
N GLU A 59 26.01 -0.14 2.23
CA GLU A 59 27.03 0.69 2.88
C GLU A 59 27.86 -0.06 3.93
N LEU A 60 27.31 -1.12 4.53
CA LEU A 60 27.93 -1.90 5.61
C LEU A 60 28.57 -3.22 5.15
N GLY A 61 28.42 -3.59 3.87
CA GLY A 61 28.99 -4.82 3.27
C GLY A 61 30.10 -4.52 2.28
#